data_AF-A0A2E1KM93-F1
#
_entry.id   AF-A0A2E1KM93-F1
#
_cell.length_a   1.000
_cell.length_b   1.000
_cell.length_c   1.000
_cell.angle_alpha   90.00
_cell.angle_beta   90.00
_cell.angle_gamma   90.00
#
_symmetry.space_group_name_H-M   'P 1'
#
loop_
_entity.id
_entity.type
_entity.pdbx_description
1 polymer ?
#
loop_
_entity_poly.entity_id
_entity_poly.type
_entity_poly.pdbx_seq_one_letter_code
_entity_poly.pdbx_strand_id
1 'polypeptide(L)'
;MNVQLPAAARVGKAFRVHIGPNPDSGKVWAIAGLAKRDGLTDARFQAKLNGQTLKPAEDLASMETIGGETARAIRFPCPLGAVKAGYNEFDLRQIGGSVDQQIVWVEIRVDPSN
;
A
#
# COMPACT_ATOMS: atom_id res chain seq x y z
N MET A 1 9.56 -14.80 -14.81
CA MET A 1 9.41 -13.33 -14.72
C MET A 1 8.94 -12.98 -13.32
N ASN A 2 9.72 -12.22 -12.54
CA ASN A 2 9.37 -11.83 -11.18
C ASN A 2 8.74 -10.41 -11.19
N VAL A 3 7.59 -10.28 -11.84
CA VAL A 3 6.88 -8.99 -11.99
C VAL A 3 5.96 -8.78 -10.78
N GLN A 4 6.19 -7.69 -10.05
CA GLN A 4 5.36 -7.36 -8.88
C GLN A 4 4.10 -6.58 -9.26
N LEU A 5 4.17 -5.67 -10.24
CA LEU A 5 3.06 -4.83 -10.68
C LEU A 5 2.90 -4.86 -12.21
N PRO A 6 1.68 -4.71 -12.74
CA PRO A 6 0.43 -4.56 -12.01
C PRO A 6 -0.05 -5.85 -11.33
N ALA A 7 -0.95 -5.76 -10.36
CA ALA A 7 -1.50 -6.90 -9.64
C ALA A 7 -3.02 -6.81 -9.47
N ALA A 8 -3.73 -7.94 -9.58
CA ALA A 8 -5.16 -8.04 -9.30
C ALA A 8 -5.43 -7.96 -7.79
N ALA A 9 -6.23 -7.00 -7.36
CA ALA A 9 -6.39 -6.69 -5.94
C ALA A 9 -7.21 -7.73 -5.19
N ARG A 10 -8.21 -8.37 -5.83
CA ARG A 10 -9.08 -9.36 -5.18
C ARG A 10 -8.38 -10.69 -4.89
N VAL A 11 -7.47 -11.10 -5.78
CA VAL A 11 -6.54 -12.22 -5.54
C VAL A 11 -5.66 -11.87 -4.34
N GLY A 12 -5.20 -10.62 -4.28
CA GLY A 12 -4.28 -10.13 -3.26
C GLY A 12 -2.83 -10.53 -3.58
N LYS A 13 -1.87 -9.74 -3.08
CA LYS A 13 -0.45 -9.99 -3.32
C LYS A 13 0.40 -9.44 -2.18
N ALA A 14 1.48 -10.17 -1.89
CA ALA A 14 2.58 -9.74 -1.04
C ALA A 14 3.60 -8.97 -1.90
N PHE A 15 3.86 -7.72 -1.56
CA PHE A 15 4.86 -6.87 -2.21
C PHE A 15 6.08 -6.74 -1.31
N ARG A 16 7.28 -6.93 -1.86
CA ARG A 16 8.53 -6.76 -1.11
C ARG A 16 9.08 -5.37 -1.38
N VAL A 17 9.04 -4.50 -0.37
CA VAL A 17 9.48 -3.11 -0.43
C VAL A 17 10.72 -2.92 0.44
N HIS A 18 11.79 -2.36 -0.11
CA HIS A 18 13.02 -2.10 0.64
C HIS A 18 13.08 -0.63 1.08
N ILE A 19 13.21 -0.36 2.37
CA ILE A 19 13.19 1.01 2.92
C ILE A 19 14.54 1.52 3.43
N GLY A 20 15.60 0.70 3.34
CA GLY A 20 16.90 1.06 3.92
C GLY A 20 16.90 0.91 5.45
N PRO A 21 17.41 1.89 6.22
CA PRO A 21 17.45 1.79 7.68
C PRO A 21 16.05 1.79 8.29
N ASN A 22 15.92 1.20 9.49
CA ASN A 22 14.67 1.26 10.23
C ASN A 22 14.45 2.69 10.75
N PRO A 23 13.28 3.30 10.57
CA PRO A 23 13.00 4.60 11.17
C PRO A 23 13.01 4.53 12.70
N ASP A 24 13.83 5.37 13.33
CA ASP A 24 13.89 5.49 14.80
C ASP A 24 12.67 6.22 15.38
N SER A 25 12.11 7.16 14.61
CA SER A 25 10.94 7.96 14.96
C SER A 25 10.19 8.39 13.69
N GLY A 26 8.97 8.92 13.86
CA GLY A 26 8.17 9.42 12.74
C GLY A 26 6.88 8.67 12.49
N LYS A 27 6.27 8.96 11.35
CA LYS A 27 5.07 8.27 10.84
C LYS A 27 5.46 7.42 9.65
N VAL A 28 4.92 6.21 9.59
CA VAL A 28 5.12 5.31 8.46
C VAL A 28 3.78 4.98 7.83
N TRP A 29 3.73 5.01 6.51
CA TRP A 29 2.55 4.72 5.71
C TRP A 29 2.88 3.67 4.66
N ALA A 30 2.06 2.63 4.56
CA ALA A 30 2.07 1.76 3.39
C ALA A 30 1.03 2.30 2.41
N ILE A 31 1.42 2.58 1.17
CA ILE A 31 0.59 3.25 0.17
C ILE A 31 0.44 2.35 -1.04
N ALA A 32 -0.77 2.29 -1.58
CA ALA A 32 -1.07 1.59 -2.82
C ALA A 32 -1.81 2.50 -3.79
N GLY A 33 -1.36 2.52 -5.03
CA GLY A 33 -2.03 3.18 -6.15
C GLY A 33 -2.84 2.19 -6.98
N LEU A 34 -4.05 2.60 -7.34
CA LEU A 34 -5.03 1.82 -8.07
C LEU A 34 -5.27 2.44 -9.45
N ALA A 35 -5.28 1.61 -10.49
CA ALA A 35 -5.62 2.06 -11.84
C ALA A 35 -7.08 2.51 -11.93
N LYS A 36 -7.39 3.32 -12.95
CA LYS A 36 -8.77 3.70 -13.26
C LYS A 36 -9.59 2.48 -13.66
N ARG A 37 -10.61 2.15 -12.86
CA ARG A 37 -11.61 1.11 -13.13
C ARG A 37 -12.96 1.53 -12.57
N ASP A 38 -14.01 0.87 -13.03
CA ASP A 38 -15.36 1.07 -12.47
C ASP A 38 -15.42 0.62 -11.01
N GLY A 39 -16.23 1.31 -10.21
CA GLY A 39 -16.41 1.03 -8.78
C GLY A 39 -15.17 1.28 -7.92
N LEU A 40 -14.19 2.04 -8.41
CA LEU A 40 -12.93 2.32 -7.72
C LEU A 40 -13.12 2.98 -6.34
N THR A 41 -14.13 3.85 -6.19
CA THR A 41 -14.47 4.52 -4.92
C THR A 41 -15.07 3.57 -3.88
N ASP A 42 -15.81 2.55 -4.32
CA ASP A 42 -16.48 1.58 -3.45
C ASP A 42 -15.55 0.44 -3.01
N ALA A 43 -14.41 0.29 -3.68
CA ALA A 43 -13.42 -0.72 -3.35
C ALA A 43 -12.84 -0.49 -1.95
N ARG A 44 -12.86 -1.55 -1.14
CA ARG A 44 -12.32 -1.58 0.22
C ARG A 44 -11.19 -2.57 0.31
N PHE A 45 -10.19 -2.27 1.12
CA PHE A 45 -8.94 -3.02 1.17
C PHE A 45 -8.56 -3.36 2.60
N GLN A 46 -7.96 -4.53 2.76
CA GLN A 46 -7.26 -4.94 3.96
C GLN A 46 -5.78 -5.10 3.62
N ALA A 47 -4.92 -4.70 4.56
CA ALA A 47 -3.50 -4.87 4.41
C ALA A 47 -2.83 -5.44 5.66
N LYS A 48 -1.68 -6.08 5.45
CA LYS A 48 -0.74 -6.46 6.50
C LYS A 48 0.64 -5.94 6.16
N LEU A 49 1.41 -5.60 7.18
CA LEU A 49 2.83 -5.31 7.05
C LEU A 49 3.60 -6.30 7.92
N ASN A 50 4.50 -7.08 7.31
CA ASN A 50 5.28 -8.11 7.98
C ASN A 50 4.42 -9.07 8.82
N GLY A 51 3.23 -9.43 8.30
CA GLY A 51 2.24 -10.27 8.97
C GLY A 51 1.30 -9.56 9.96
N GLN A 52 1.59 -8.31 10.35
CA GLN A 52 0.73 -7.53 11.25
C GLN A 52 -0.37 -6.81 10.47
N THR A 53 -1.64 -7.08 10.81
CA THR A 53 -2.80 -6.40 10.23
C THR A 53 -2.77 -4.90 10.51
N LEU A 54 -2.92 -4.10 9.45
CA LEU A 54 -2.98 -2.65 9.54
C LEU A 54 -4.40 -2.15 9.82
N LYS A 55 -4.51 -0.92 10.33
CA LYS A 55 -5.80 -0.23 10.47
C LYS A 55 -6.42 0.01 9.08
N PRO A 56 -7.74 0.26 8.98
CA PRO A 56 -8.38 0.53 7.71
C PRO A 56 -7.67 1.62 6.89
N ALA A 57 -7.68 1.45 5.57
CA ALA A 57 -7.12 2.44 4.66
C ALA A 57 -7.91 3.75 4.68
N GLU A 58 -7.19 4.84 4.43
CA GLU A 58 -7.75 6.14 4.08
C GLU A 58 -7.26 6.57 2.70
N ASP A 59 -8.00 7.44 2.03
CA ASP A 59 -7.55 8.00 0.75
C ASP A 59 -6.37 8.93 0.97
N LEU A 60 -5.36 8.83 0.10
CA LEU A 60 -4.23 9.74 0.11
C LEU A 60 -4.65 11.07 -0.54
N ALA A 61 -4.56 12.16 0.21
CA ALA A 61 -5.07 13.47 -0.21
C ALA A 61 -4.40 14.04 -1.48
N SER A 62 -3.10 13.78 -1.70
CA SER A 62 -2.36 14.20 -2.89
C SER A 62 -1.64 13.03 -3.53
N MET A 63 -1.80 12.89 -4.85
CA MET A 63 -1.19 11.84 -5.66
C MET A 63 0.00 12.34 -6.50
N GLU A 64 0.50 13.56 -6.27
CA GLU A 64 1.58 14.18 -7.06
C GLU A 64 2.87 13.34 -7.12
N THR A 65 3.11 12.55 -6.07
CA THR A 65 4.30 11.68 -5.93
C THR A 65 4.01 10.22 -6.28
N ILE A 66 2.78 9.89 -6.66
CA ILE A 66 2.34 8.51 -6.94
C ILE A 66 2.36 8.27 -8.44
N GLY A 67 3.18 7.31 -8.89
CA GLY A 67 3.27 6.94 -10.30
C GLY A 67 2.28 5.86 -10.74
N GLY A 68 2.56 5.25 -11.90
CA GLY A 68 1.82 4.08 -12.41
C GLY A 68 0.43 4.38 -12.98
N GLU A 69 0.16 5.62 -13.40
CA GLU A 69 -1.19 6.05 -13.86
C GLU A 69 -2.28 5.80 -12.80
N THR A 70 -1.93 6.07 -11.54
CA THR A 70 -2.81 5.90 -10.39
C THR A 70 -4.00 6.86 -10.47
N ALA A 71 -5.21 6.32 -10.42
CA ALA A 71 -6.47 7.09 -10.37
C ALA A 71 -7.01 7.27 -8.95
N ARG A 72 -6.62 6.39 -8.02
CA ARG A 72 -6.89 6.50 -6.58
C ARG A 72 -5.73 5.91 -5.80
N ALA A 73 -5.23 6.64 -4.82
CA ALA A 73 -4.23 6.14 -3.89
C ALA A 73 -4.83 5.98 -2.49
N ILE A 74 -4.55 4.87 -1.84
CA ILE A 74 -4.92 4.60 -0.45
C ILE A 74 -3.67 4.44 0.41
N ARG A 75 -3.76 4.81 1.68
CA ARG A 75 -2.68 4.65 2.64
C ARG A 75 -3.14 3.96 3.91
N PHE A 76 -2.24 3.17 4.50
CA PHE A 76 -2.44 2.46 5.74
C PHE A 76 -1.41 2.93 6.77
N PRO A 77 -1.83 3.39 7.96
CA PRO A 77 -0.89 3.76 9.01
C PRO A 77 -0.17 2.50 9.50
N CYS A 78 1.15 2.54 9.49
CA CYS A 78 2.02 1.46 9.92
C CYS A 78 2.59 1.77 11.31
N PRO A 79 2.38 0.90 12.31
CA PRO A 79 3.09 1.01 13.58
C PRO A 79 4.59 0.92 13.35
N LEU A 80 5.39 1.79 13.99
CA LEU A 80 6.85 1.78 13.84
C LEU A 80 7.46 0.40 14.14
N GLY A 81 6.99 -0.27 15.20
CA GLY A 81 7.45 -1.62 15.57
C GLY A 81 7.09 -2.73 14.57
N ALA A 82 6.19 -2.46 13.61
CA ALA A 82 5.87 -3.40 12.53
C ALA A 82 6.85 -3.30 11.36
N VAL A 83 7.62 -2.21 11.27
CA VAL A 83 8.55 -1.92 10.18
C VAL A 83 9.92 -2.52 10.50
N LYS A 84 10.58 -3.07 9.47
CA LYS A 84 11.91 -3.67 9.57
C LYS A 84 12.90 -2.87 8.74
N ALA A 85 14.16 -2.88 9.16
CA ALA A 85 15.26 -2.48 8.28
C ALA A 85 15.27 -3.37 7.02
N GLY A 86 15.55 -2.77 5.87
CA GLY A 86 15.62 -3.43 4.59
C GLY A 86 14.25 -3.82 4.04
N TYR A 87 14.07 -5.11 3.74
CA TYR A 87 12.85 -5.62 3.11
C TYR A 87 11.69 -5.75 4.10
N ASN A 88 10.56 -5.16 3.71
CA ASN A 88 9.28 -5.31 4.35
C ASN A 88 8.32 -6.00 3.37
N GLU A 89 7.48 -6.88 3.91
CA GLU A 89 6.42 -7.53 3.16
C GLU A 89 5.10 -6.81 3.40
N PHE A 90 4.56 -6.22 2.35
CA PHE A 90 3.26 -5.53 2.37
C PHE A 90 2.24 -6.39 1.63
N ASP A 91 1.35 -7.03 2.40
CA ASP A 91 0.22 -7.77 1.85
C ASP A 91 -0.95 -6.83 1.63
N LEU A 92 -1.51 -6.83 0.42
CA LEU A 92 -2.68 -6.04 0.09
C LEU A 92 -3.74 -6.89 -0.60
N ARG A 93 -4.99 -6.77 -0.16
CA ARG A 93 -6.13 -7.45 -0.75
C ARG A 93 -7.39 -6.59 -0.74
N GLN A 94 -8.13 -6.61 -1.84
CA GLN A 94 -9.48 -6.06 -1.92
C GLN A 94 -10.47 -6.99 -1.22
N ILE A 95 -11.23 -6.43 -0.27
CA ILE A 95 -12.23 -7.14 0.55
C ILE A 95 -13.66 -6.64 0.32
N GLY A 96 -13.85 -5.56 -0.45
CA GLY A 96 -15.16 -4.99 -0.77
C GLY A 96 -15.18 -4.31 -2.14
N GLY A 97 -16.39 -4.02 -2.63
CA GLY A 97 -16.63 -3.55 -4.01
C GLY A 97 -16.87 -4.71 -4.98
N SER A 98 -17.59 -4.46 -6.07
CA SER A 98 -18.02 -5.47 -7.06
C SER A 98 -16.95 -5.77 -8.10
N VAL A 99 -16.22 -4.75 -8.56
CA VAL A 99 -15.20 -4.86 -9.61
C VAL A 99 -13.83 -5.14 -8.99
N ASP A 100 -13.08 -6.09 -9.55
CA ASP A 100 -11.69 -6.33 -9.18
C ASP A 100 -10.80 -5.16 -9.62
N GLN A 101 -10.18 -4.51 -8.64
CA GLN A 101 -9.30 -3.37 -8.86
C GLN A 101 -7.89 -3.84 -9.23
N GLN A 102 -7.10 -2.95 -9.84
CA GLN A 102 -5.73 -3.24 -10.24
C GLN A 102 -4.76 -2.35 -9.50
N ILE A 103 -3.83 -2.96 -8.77
CA ILE A 103 -2.76 -2.29 -8.07
C ILE A 103 -1.66 -2.00 -9.09
N VAL A 104 -1.27 -0.74 -9.20
CA VAL A 104 -0.27 -0.23 -10.16
C VAL A 104 0.89 0.49 -9.49
N TRP A 105 0.76 0.82 -8.20
CA TRP A 105 1.82 1.41 -7.39
C TRP A 105 1.79 0.83 -5.98
N VAL A 106 2.96 0.63 -5.39
CA VAL A 106 3.12 0.25 -3.99
C VAL A 106 4.37 0.93 -3.44
N GLU A 107 4.25 1.55 -2.27
CA GLU A 107 5.39 2.12 -1.55
C GLU A 107 5.22 2.03 -0.03
N ILE A 108 6.33 2.15 0.69
CA ILE A 108 6.34 2.46 2.12
C ILE A 108 6.98 3.84 2.25
N ARG A 109 6.22 4.77 2.80
CA ARG A 109 6.65 6.16 3.02
C ARG A 109 6.97 6.36 4.49
N VAL A 110 8.11 6.97 4.76
CA VAL A 110 8.59 7.30 6.10
C VAL A 110 8.65 8.82 6.19
N ASP A 111 7.86 9.39 7.09
CA ASP A 111 7.86 10.81 7.43
C ASP A 111 8.57 10.95 8.80
N PRO A 112 9.88 11.26 8.86
CA PRO A 112 10.62 11.35 10.11
C PRO A 112 10.07 12.47 11.00
N SER A 113 10.05 12.25 12.31
CA SER A 113 9.84 13.31 13.29
C SER A 113 11.20 13.97 13.53
N ASN A 114 11.35 15.19 13.03
CA ASN A 114 12.55 16.02 13.24
C ASN A 114 12.75 16.35 14.73
#